data_AF-A0A966F9Q9-F1
#
_entry.id   AF-A0A966F9Q9-F1
#
_cell.length_a   1.000
_cell.length_b   1.000
_cell.length_c   1.000
_cell.angle_alpha   90.00
_cell.angle_beta   90.00
_cell.angle_gamma   90.00
#
_symmetry.space_group_name_H-M   'P 1'
#
loop_
_entity.id
_entity.type
_entity.pdbx_description
1 polymer ?
#
loop_
_entity_poly.entity_id
_entity_poly.type
_entity_poly.pdbx_seq_one_letter_code
_entity_poly.pdbx_strand_id
1 'polypeptide(L)'
;MSKNCCSENEQKNSQNCPINQQKGKPVKIITLESLLKSEALLKVNYQENYFFCEAQNCPVVYFNQERQILTISEVKIPIFEKDMREEVPVCYCFNWTRNRIYQEIKETNKSTAEYFILEQVKAKNCACEINNPRGTCCLNNVRKIVKNYQENLNLIQNRIILSKSKLDMLLFLCYFDEL
;
A
#
# COMPACT_ATOMS: atom_id res chain seq x y z
N MET A 1 -25.46 33.34 -29.49
CA MET A 1 -26.19 32.15 -29.01
C MET A 1 -25.21 31.00 -28.87
N SER A 2 -25.27 30.38 -27.68
CA SER A 2 -24.60 29.20 -27.12
C SER A 2 -23.29 28.64 -27.68
N LYS A 3 -22.30 28.68 -26.77
CA LYS A 3 -21.23 27.71 -26.52
C LYS A 3 -21.71 26.26 -26.71
N ASN A 4 -20.87 25.45 -27.36
CA ASN A 4 -20.66 24.06 -27.01
C ASN A 4 -19.16 23.76 -27.17
N CYS A 5 -18.43 23.94 -26.07
CA CYS A 5 -17.06 23.51 -25.91
C CYS A 5 -17.05 22.64 -24.65
N CYS A 6 -17.49 21.38 -24.80
CA CYS A 6 -17.45 20.38 -23.74
C CYS A 6 -16.97 19.05 -24.33
N SER A 7 -15.92 18.54 -23.72
CA SER A 7 -15.00 17.53 -24.21
C SER A 7 -15.54 16.11 -24.02
N GLU A 8 -15.73 15.36 -25.12
CA GLU A 8 -16.10 13.95 -25.11
C GLU A 8 -14.92 13.00 -24.82
N ASN A 9 -14.17 13.17 -23.71
CA ASN A 9 -13.00 12.31 -23.45
C ASN A 9 -12.82 11.78 -22.01
N GLU A 10 -13.82 11.91 -21.12
CA GLU A 10 -13.69 11.40 -19.73
C GLU A 10 -14.26 9.99 -19.51
N GLN A 11 -14.96 9.41 -20.49
CA GLN A 11 -15.70 8.15 -20.30
C GLN A 11 -14.88 6.86 -20.56
N LYS A 12 -13.64 6.92 -21.07
CA LYS A 12 -12.84 5.72 -21.43
C LYS A 12 -11.87 5.20 -20.36
N ASN A 13 -11.75 5.88 -19.21
CA ASN A 13 -10.63 5.64 -18.27
C ASN A 13 -10.99 4.87 -16.98
N SER A 14 -12.14 4.20 -16.92
CA SER A 14 -12.57 3.46 -15.73
C SER A 14 -13.06 2.07 -16.12
N GLN A 15 -12.34 1.03 -15.69
CA GLN A 15 -12.77 -0.35 -15.82
C GLN A 15 -12.88 -1.01 -14.44
N ASN A 16 -13.84 -1.91 -14.30
CA ASN A 16 -14.03 -2.70 -13.08
C ASN A 16 -13.35 -4.05 -13.25
N CYS A 17 -12.70 -4.53 -12.19
CA CYS A 17 -12.05 -5.82 -12.19
C CYS A 17 -13.09 -6.92 -12.50
N PRO A 18 -12.83 -7.83 -13.45
CA PRO A 18 -13.82 -8.84 -13.86
C PRO A 18 -14.21 -9.83 -12.75
N ILE A 19 -13.42 -9.93 -11.68
CA ILE A 19 -13.62 -10.89 -10.59
C ILE A 19 -14.37 -10.29 -9.41
N ASN A 20 -13.95 -9.12 -8.93
CA ASN A 20 -14.53 -8.51 -7.72
C ASN A 20 -15.36 -7.26 -7.99
N GLN A 21 -15.47 -6.84 -9.26
CA GLN A 21 -16.23 -5.69 -9.72
C GLN A 21 -15.79 -4.32 -9.16
N GLN A 22 -14.69 -4.27 -8.40
CA GLN A 22 -14.12 -3.02 -7.90
C GLN A 22 -13.45 -2.25 -9.02
N LYS A 23 -13.58 -0.93 -8.98
CA LYS A 23 -12.94 -0.02 -9.93
C LYS A 23 -11.42 -0.15 -9.87
N GLY A 24 -10.81 -0.46 -11.00
CA GLY A 24 -9.37 -0.51 -11.15
C GLY A 24 -8.74 0.86 -11.29
N LYS A 25 -7.42 0.93 -11.05
CA LYS A 25 -6.61 2.13 -11.30
C LYS A 25 -5.83 1.97 -12.60
N PRO A 26 -5.85 2.94 -13.52
CA PRO A 26 -5.08 2.81 -14.76
C PRO A 26 -3.59 2.63 -14.46
N VAL A 27 -2.93 1.75 -15.21
CA VAL A 27 -1.51 1.46 -15.07
C VAL A 27 -0.83 1.51 -16.44
N LYS A 28 0.39 2.04 -16.48
CA LYS A 28 1.17 2.14 -17.72
C LYS A 28 1.73 0.77 -18.11
N ILE A 29 1.90 0.54 -19.41
CA ILE A 29 2.45 -0.71 -19.93
C ILE A 29 3.86 -1.02 -19.38
N ILE A 30 4.69 0.00 -19.17
CA ILE A 30 6.04 -0.16 -18.60
C ILE A 30 6.03 -0.83 -17.21
N THR A 31 4.97 -0.63 -16.42
CA THR A 31 4.82 -1.29 -15.12
C THR A 31 4.61 -2.78 -15.29
N LEU A 32 3.81 -3.19 -16.27
CA LEU A 32 3.61 -4.59 -16.61
C LEU A 32 4.92 -5.21 -17.11
N GLU A 33 5.60 -4.56 -18.06
CA GLU A 33 6.89 -4.99 -18.61
C GLU A 33 7.95 -5.22 -17.53
N SER A 34 8.00 -4.31 -16.56
CA SER A 34 8.98 -4.36 -15.47
C SER A 34 8.70 -5.48 -14.47
N LEU A 35 7.42 -5.74 -14.17
CA LEU A 35 7.03 -6.52 -12.99
C LEU A 35 6.41 -7.89 -13.30
N LEU A 36 5.99 -8.15 -14.53
CA LEU A 36 5.45 -9.47 -14.92
C LEU A 36 6.55 -10.46 -15.28
N LYS A 37 6.38 -11.70 -14.87
CA LYS A 37 7.24 -12.82 -15.29
C LYS A 37 7.23 -12.96 -16.82
N SER A 38 8.30 -13.49 -17.38
CA SER A 38 8.50 -13.59 -18.83
C SER A 38 7.34 -14.30 -19.53
N GLU A 39 6.79 -15.37 -18.95
CA GLU A 39 5.68 -16.13 -19.50
C GLU A 39 4.37 -15.34 -19.52
N ALA A 40 4.19 -14.43 -18.57
CA ALA A 40 3.02 -13.56 -18.51
C ALA A 40 3.14 -12.40 -19.52
N LEU A 41 4.34 -11.89 -19.78
CA LEU A 41 4.58 -10.87 -20.80
C LEU A 41 4.18 -11.32 -22.20
N LEU A 42 4.39 -12.60 -22.54
CA LEU A 42 3.95 -13.18 -23.81
C LEU A 42 2.43 -13.09 -24.05
N LYS A 43 1.65 -12.95 -22.97
CA LYS A 43 0.19 -12.85 -23.05
C LYS A 43 -0.29 -11.41 -23.16
N VAL A 44 0.53 -10.41 -22.85
CA VAL A 44 0.12 -9.01 -22.76
C VAL A 44 -0.35 -8.51 -24.13
N ASN A 45 -1.55 -7.94 -24.19
CA ASN A 45 -2.04 -7.23 -25.36
C ASN A 45 -1.61 -5.76 -25.28
N TYR A 46 -0.56 -5.41 -26.01
CA TYR A 46 0.03 -4.07 -26.03
C TYR A 46 -0.84 -2.99 -26.70
N GLN A 47 -1.95 -3.36 -27.32
CA GLN A 47 -2.93 -2.42 -27.87
C GLN A 47 -3.96 -1.97 -26.82
N GLU A 48 -3.99 -2.62 -25.66
CA GLU A 48 -4.99 -2.41 -24.61
C GLU A 48 -4.49 -1.57 -23.44
N ASN A 49 -5.43 -0.89 -22.79
CA ASN A 49 -5.19 -0.20 -21.52
C ASN A 49 -5.40 -1.15 -20.34
N TYR A 50 -4.43 -1.18 -19.43
CA TYR A 50 -4.50 -2.01 -18.22
C TYR A 50 -4.87 -1.21 -16.97
N PHE A 51 -5.43 -1.94 -16.01
CA PHE A 51 -5.86 -1.43 -14.72
C PHE A 51 -5.37 -2.35 -13.61
N PHE A 52 -4.90 -1.76 -12.52
CA PHE A 52 -4.52 -2.44 -11.28
C PHE A 52 -5.73 -2.64 -10.36
N CYS A 53 -5.89 -3.86 -9.83
CA CYS A 53 -6.91 -4.20 -8.84
C CYS A 53 -6.34 -4.10 -7.41
N GLU A 54 -6.77 -3.10 -6.65
CA GLU A 54 -6.31 -2.84 -5.27
C GLU A 54 -6.89 -3.79 -4.22
N ALA A 55 -7.89 -4.59 -4.55
CA ALA A 55 -8.55 -5.43 -3.56
C ALA A 55 -7.61 -6.51 -3.00
N GLN A 56 -7.52 -6.56 -1.68
CA GLN A 56 -6.65 -7.49 -0.96
C GLN A 56 -6.99 -8.95 -1.23
N ASN A 57 -8.27 -9.32 -1.16
CA ASN A 57 -8.73 -10.70 -1.31
C ASN A 57 -9.02 -11.09 -2.77
N CYS A 58 -8.44 -10.38 -3.74
CA CYS A 58 -8.62 -10.65 -5.17
C CYS A 58 -7.30 -11.09 -5.80
N PRO A 59 -7.24 -12.27 -6.45
CA PRO A 59 -6.01 -12.76 -7.08
C PRO A 59 -5.62 -11.97 -8.33
N VAL A 60 -6.53 -11.17 -8.90
CA VAL A 60 -6.25 -10.30 -10.04
C VAL A 60 -5.33 -9.17 -9.61
N VAL A 61 -4.24 -8.97 -10.34
CA VAL A 61 -3.35 -7.81 -10.21
C VAL A 61 -3.65 -6.80 -11.30
N TYR A 62 -3.54 -7.22 -12.56
CA TYR A 62 -3.84 -6.38 -13.71
C TYR A 62 -4.97 -6.97 -14.53
N PHE A 63 -5.75 -6.11 -15.16
CA PHE A 63 -6.78 -6.50 -16.12
C PHE A 63 -6.96 -5.42 -17.19
N ASN A 64 -7.53 -5.76 -18.33
CA ASN A 64 -7.80 -4.80 -19.41
C ASN A 64 -9.28 -4.76 -19.83
N GLN A 65 -9.60 -3.96 -20.85
CA GLN A 65 -10.97 -3.75 -21.35
C GLN A 65 -11.56 -5.03 -21.95
N GLU A 66 -10.73 -5.84 -22.61
CA GLU A 66 -11.08 -7.16 -23.15
C GLU A 66 -11.15 -8.27 -22.08
N ARG A 67 -11.23 -7.89 -20.79
CA ARG A 67 -11.35 -8.79 -19.64
C ARG A 67 -10.20 -9.78 -19.48
N GLN A 68 -9.05 -9.55 -20.12
CA GLN A 68 -7.83 -10.28 -19.80
C GLN A 68 -7.46 -10.02 -18.34
N ILE A 69 -6.95 -11.04 -17.67
CA ILE A 69 -6.52 -10.97 -16.28
C ILE A 69 -5.07 -11.45 -16.19
N LEU A 70 -4.30 -10.77 -15.35
CA LEU A 70 -2.99 -11.17 -14.88
C LEU A 70 -3.03 -11.22 -13.35
N THR A 71 -2.54 -12.31 -12.77
CA THR A 71 -2.74 -12.66 -11.36
C THR A 71 -1.48 -12.50 -10.52
N ILE A 72 -1.60 -12.65 -9.20
CA ILE A 72 -0.47 -12.57 -8.25
C ILE A 72 0.68 -13.51 -8.66
N SER A 73 0.36 -14.72 -9.14
CA SER A 73 1.38 -15.71 -9.53
C SER A 73 2.18 -15.31 -10.78
N GLU A 74 1.70 -14.34 -11.55
CA GLU A 74 2.32 -13.84 -12.78
C GLU A 74 3.22 -12.62 -12.55
N VAL A 75 3.24 -12.07 -11.33
CA VAL A 75 4.09 -10.94 -10.92
C VAL A 75 5.36 -11.45 -10.24
N LYS A 76 6.51 -10.79 -10.50
CA LYS A 76 7.84 -11.19 -9.99
C LYS A 76 8.03 -10.96 -8.49
N ILE A 77 7.30 -10.02 -7.91
CA ILE A 77 7.50 -9.50 -6.55
C ILE A 77 6.20 -9.53 -5.74
N PRO A 78 6.27 -9.57 -4.39
CA PRO A 78 5.09 -9.44 -3.56
C PRO A 78 4.43 -8.06 -3.74
N ILE A 79 3.13 -7.99 -3.48
CA ILE A 79 2.31 -6.81 -3.74
C ILE A 79 1.71 -6.32 -2.42
N PHE A 80 2.08 -5.11 -2.00
CA PHE A 80 1.63 -4.44 -0.78
C PHE A 80 0.12 -4.61 -0.52
N GLU A 81 -0.74 -4.32 -1.51
CA GLU A 81 -2.19 -4.43 -1.35
C GLU A 81 -2.70 -5.88 -1.13
N LYS A 82 -1.91 -6.90 -1.50
CA LYS A 82 -2.36 -8.31 -1.57
C LYS A 82 -1.61 -9.25 -0.64
N ASP A 83 -0.45 -8.83 -0.15
CA ASP A 83 0.42 -9.62 0.73
C ASP A 83 0.69 -8.83 2.01
N MET A 84 0.23 -9.38 3.14
CA MET A 84 0.26 -8.73 4.45
C MET A 84 1.52 -9.01 5.27
N ARG A 85 2.45 -9.82 4.74
CA ARG A 85 3.69 -10.14 5.45
C ARG A 85 4.53 -8.89 5.71
N GLU A 86 5.35 -8.96 6.75
CA GLU A 86 6.07 -7.80 7.29
C GLU A 86 7.25 -7.37 6.42
N GLU A 87 7.84 -8.30 5.68
CA GLU A 87 8.94 -8.08 4.74
C GLU A 87 8.50 -7.41 3.43
N VAL A 88 7.20 -7.35 3.15
CA VAL A 88 6.69 -6.78 1.90
C VAL A 88 6.90 -5.26 1.88
N PRO A 89 7.48 -4.71 0.80
CA PRO A 89 7.68 -3.28 0.66
C PRO A 89 6.36 -2.51 0.60
N VAL A 90 6.27 -1.42 1.37
CA VAL A 90 5.30 -0.34 1.16
C VAL A 90 5.84 0.64 0.12
N CYS A 91 7.14 0.95 0.17
CA CYS A 91 7.88 1.67 -0.87
C CYS A 91 8.89 0.74 -1.55
N TYR A 92 8.66 0.45 -2.83
CA TYR A 92 9.53 -0.44 -3.61
C TYR A 92 10.84 0.21 -4.06
N CYS A 93 10.86 1.53 -4.29
CA CYS A 93 12.08 2.21 -4.75
C CYS A 93 13.21 2.18 -3.72
N PHE A 94 12.88 2.21 -2.43
CA PHE A 94 13.87 2.33 -1.34
C PHE A 94 13.71 1.26 -0.26
N ASN A 95 12.96 0.20 -0.59
CA ASN A 95 12.70 -0.94 0.28
C ASN A 95 12.25 -0.54 1.70
N TRP A 96 11.28 0.38 1.80
CA TRP A 96 10.59 0.60 3.08
C TRP A 96 9.54 -0.48 3.27
N THR A 97 9.88 -1.52 4.03
CA THR A 97 9.00 -2.64 4.38
C THR A 97 8.11 -2.28 5.56
N ARG A 98 7.03 -3.04 5.76
CA ARG A 98 6.17 -2.92 6.96
C ARG A 98 6.98 -3.07 8.24
N ASN A 99 7.83 -4.09 8.32
CA ASN A 99 8.68 -4.35 9.49
C ASN A 99 9.59 -3.15 9.78
N ARG A 100 10.29 -2.64 8.76
CA ARG A 100 11.23 -1.51 8.93
C ARG A 100 10.53 -0.27 9.50
N ILE A 101 9.36 0.07 8.96
CA ILE A 101 8.56 1.20 9.46
C ILE A 101 8.09 0.93 10.89
N TYR A 102 7.60 -0.28 11.17
CA TYR A 102 7.11 -0.65 12.48
C TYR A 102 8.20 -0.59 13.56
N GLN A 103 9.38 -1.17 13.31
CA GLN A 103 10.49 -1.15 14.28
C GLN A 103 10.96 0.27 14.57
N GLU A 104 11.10 1.11 13.54
CA GLU A 104 11.51 2.51 13.72
C GLU A 104 10.53 3.28 14.63
N ILE A 105 9.23 3.10 14.42
CA ILE A 105 8.19 3.72 15.27
C ILE A 105 8.24 3.15 16.68
N LYS A 106 8.40 1.84 16.82
CA LYS A 106 8.48 1.18 18.13
C LYS A 106 9.68 1.68 18.95
N GLU A 107 10.82 1.91 18.32
CA GLU A 107 12.05 2.35 18.99
C GLU A 107 12.08 3.85 19.27
N THR A 108 11.55 4.67 18.36
CA THR A 108 11.74 6.14 18.40
C THR A 108 10.45 6.94 18.60
N ASN A 109 9.29 6.28 18.60
CA ASN A 109 7.95 6.88 18.51
C ASN A 109 7.74 7.77 17.27
N LYS A 110 8.61 7.68 16.26
CA LYS A 110 8.59 8.46 15.02
C LYS A 110 8.86 7.56 13.82
N SER A 111 8.54 8.04 12.61
CA SER A 111 9.05 7.41 11.40
C SER A 111 9.69 8.44 10.48
N THR A 112 10.84 8.10 9.90
CA THR A 112 11.53 8.92 8.89
C THR A 112 11.09 8.56 7.46
N ALA A 113 10.33 7.48 7.28
CA ALA A 113 9.98 6.94 5.96
C ALA A 113 9.33 7.96 5.04
N GLU A 114 8.31 8.68 5.53
CA GLU A 114 7.61 9.70 4.73
C GLU A 114 8.55 10.83 4.30
N TYR A 115 9.31 11.40 5.24
CA TYR A 115 10.23 12.51 4.97
C TYR A 115 11.31 12.08 3.97
N PHE A 116 11.94 10.93 4.20
CA PHE A 116 12.95 10.38 3.31
C PHE A 116 12.40 10.21 1.88
N ILE A 117 11.21 9.60 1.73
CA ILE A 117 10.62 9.37 0.40
C ILE A 117 10.27 10.70 -0.28
N LEU A 118 9.75 11.68 0.46
CA LEU A 118 9.46 13.02 -0.09
C LEU A 118 10.71 13.68 -0.67
N GLU A 119 11.84 13.62 0.05
CA GLU A 119 13.10 14.16 -0.43
C GLU A 119 13.59 13.42 -1.68
N GLN A 120 13.49 12.08 -1.70
CA GLN A 120 13.87 11.30 -2.89
C GLN A 120 12.96 11.53 -4.10
N VAL A 121 11.66 11.82 -3.88
CA VAL A 121 10.74 12.22 -4.96
C VAL A 121 11.15 13.58 -5.53
N LYS A 122 11.45 14.58 -4.69
CA LYS A 122 11.94 15.90 -5.13
C LYS A 122 13.24 15.80 -5.92
N ALA A 123 14.14 14.93 -5.48
CA ALA A 123 15.41 14.63 -6.15
C ALA A 123 15.25 13.81 -7.45
N LYS A 124 14.02 13.39 -7.81
CA LYS A 124 13.73 12.54 -8.98
C LYS A 124 14.44 11.18 -8.96
N ASN A 125 14.73 10.64 -7.78
CA ASN A 125 15.39 9.33 -7.60
C ASN A 125 14.39 8.16 -7.56
N CYS A 126 13.10 8.41 -7.78
CA CYS A 126 12.06 7.40 -7.73
C CYS A 126 11.69 6.89 -9.13
N ALA A 127 11.53 5.58 -9.27
CA ALA A 127 11.00 4.93 -10.47
C ALA A 127 9.75 4.09 -10.15
N CYS A 128 8.70 4.72 -9.59
CA CYS A 128 7.52 3.98 -9.12
C CYS A 128 6.80 3.22 -10.23
N GLU A 129 6.82 3.73 -11.47
CA GLU A 129 6.23 3.06 -12.62
C GLU A 129 6.97 1.80 -13.06
N ILE A 130 8.19 1.58 -12.56
CA ILE A 130 9.01 0.38 -12.80
C ILE A 130 8.97 -0.54 -11.58
N ASN A 131 9.05 0.02 -10.37
CA ASN A 131 9.27 -0.74 -9.15
C ASN A 131 7.98 -1.06 -8.37
N ASN A 132 6.93 -0.24 -8.48
CA ASN A 132 5.70 -0.43 -7.71
C ASN A 132 4.63 -1.12 -8.58
N PRO A 133 4.06 -2.27 -8.17
CA PRO A 133 2.97 -2.93 -8.89
C PRO A 133 1.78 -2.02 -9.22
N ARG A 134 1.50 -1.01 -8.39
CA ARG A 134 0.45 -0.02 -8.65
C ARG A 134 0.80 0.99 -9.77
N GLY A 135 2.08 1.12 -10.11
CA GLY A 135 2.60 2.08 -11.09
C GLY A 135 2.59 3.54 -10.62
N THR A 136 2.26 3.82 -9.36
CA THR A 136 2.15 5.18 -8.80
C THR A 136 2.94 5.36 -7.51
N CYS A 137 3.08 6.61 -7.05
CA CYS A 137 3.84 6.92 -5.85
C CYS A 137 3.28 6.25 -4.59
N CYS A 138 4.17 5.62 -3.82
CA CYS A 138 3.84 4.88 -2.59
C CYS A 138 3.50 5.76 -1.38
N LEU A 139 3.71 7.08 -1.44
CA LEU A 139 3.60 7.99 -0.28
C LEU A 139 2.27 7.86 0.47
N ASN A 140 1.15 7.72 -0.24
CA ASN A 140 -0.15 7.57 0.42
C ASN A 140 -0.25 6.26 1.21
N ASN A 141 0.32 5.16 0.71
CA ASN A 141 0.36 3.89 1.42
C ASN A 141 1.28 3.99 2.65
N VAL A 142 2.44 4.64 2.49
CA VAL A 142 3.40 4.86 3.59
C VAL A 142 2.77 5.68 4.72
N ARG A 143 2.12 6.81 4.40
CA ARG A 143 1.40 7.64 5.37
C ARG A 143 0.35 6.85 6.16
N LYS A 144 -0.45 6.04 5.47
CA LYS A 144 -1.47 5.20 6.10
C LYS A 144 -0.85 4.18 7.06
N ILE A 145 0.23 3.51 6.65
CA ILE A 145 0.92 2.53 7.48
C ILE A 145 1.54 3.18 8.72
N VAL A 146 2.26 4.29 8.56
CA VAL A 146 2.85 5.04 9.67
C VAL A 146 1.78 5.44 10.68
N LYS A 147 0.68 6.06 10.21
CA LYS A 147 -0.44 6.47 11.06
C LYS A 147 -1.03 5.28 11.83
N ASN A 148 -1.34 4.19 11.13
CA ASN A 148 -1.92 2.99 11.74
C ASN A 148 -1.00 2.39 12.81
N TYR A 149 0.31 2.32 12.56
CA TYR A 149 1.26 1.80 13.55
C TYR A 149 1.43 2.70 14.77
N GLN A 150 1.49 4.02 14.58
CA GLN A 150 1.52 4.97 15.69
C GLN A 150 0.26 4.86 16.56
N GLU A 151 -0.92 4.83 15.95
CA GLU A 151 -2.19 4.67 16.68
C GLU A 151 -2.23 3.35 17.45
N ASN A 152 -1.86 2.24 16.81
CA ASN A 152 -1.85 0.92 17.45
C ASN A 152 -0.84 0.84 18.62
N LEU A 153 0.37 1.37 18.45
CA LEU A 153 1.39 1.37 19.51
C LEU A 153 0.98 2.26 20.69
N ASN A 154 0.38 3.43 20.43
CA ASN A 154 -0.15 4.30 21.47
C ASN A 154 -1.27 3.60 22.26
N LEU A 155 -2.18 2.89 21.58
CA LEU A 155 -3.24 2.11 22.23
C LEU A 155 -2.67 1.01 23.12
N ILE A 156 -1.61 0.31 22.67
CA ILE A 156 -0.93 -0.72 23.46
C ILE A 156 -0.25 -0.11 24.69
N GLN A 157 0.49 0.98 24.52
CA GLN A 157 1.14 1.70 25.63
C GLN A 157 0.13 2.17 26.68
N ASN A 158 -0.98 2.76 26.24
CA ASN A 158 -2.05 3.21 27.14
C ASN A 158 -2.67 2.05 27.94
N ARG A 159 -2.89 0.89 27.31
CA ARG A 159 -3.40 -0.31 28.01
C ARG A 159 -2.40 -0.82 29.05
N ILE A 160 -1.10 -0.83 28.73
CA ILE A 160 -0.05 -1.24 29.68
C ILE A 160 -0.03 -0.29 30.88
N ILE A 161 -0.05 1.02 30.65
CA ILE A 161 -0.07 2.04 31.71
C ILE A 161 -1.30 1.84 32.62
N LEU A 162 -2.49 1.66 32.05
CA LEU A 162 -3.73 1.41 32.80
C LEU A 162 -3.68 0.09 33.59
N SER A 163 -3.05 -0.95 33.04
CA SER A 163 -2.89 -2.22 33.76
C SER A 163 -1.93 -2.10 34.94
N LYS A 164 -0.84 -1.33 34.77
CA LYS A 164 0.14 -1.07 35.83
C LYS A 164 -0.45 -0.22 36.93
N SER A 165 -1.18 0.85 36.60
CA SER A 165 -1.82 1.70 37.61
C SER A 165 -2.88 0.96 38.44
N LYS A 166 -3.65 0.04 37.83
CA LYS A 166 -4.57 -0.83 38.56
C LYS A 166 -3.83 -1.77 39.52
N LEU A 167 -2.70 -2.34 39.09
CA LEU A 167 -1.89 -3.21 39.92
C LEU A 167 -1.28 -2.44 41.11
N ASP A 168 -0.76 -1.23 40.87
CA ASP A 168 -0.20 -0.36 41.90
C ASP A 168 -1.28 0.04 42.94
N MET A 169 -2.51 0.31 42.49
CA MET A 169 -3.65 0.60 43.38
C MET A 169 -4.07 -0.62 44.22
N LEU A 170 -4.12 -1.81 43.62
CA LEU A 170 -4.43 -3.06 44.35
C LEU A 170 -3.37 -3.36 45.41
N LEU A 171 -2.09 -3.23 45.06
CA LEU A 171 -1.00 -3.38 46.02
C LEU A 171 -1.13 -2.38 47.16
N PHE A 172 -1.42 -1.11 46.88
CA PHE A 172 -1.63 -0.09 47.90
C PHE A 172 -2.77 -0.45 48.87
N LEU A 173 -3.91 -0.95 48.38
CA LEU A 173 -5.00 -1.41 49.23
C LEU A 173 -4.59 -2.61 50.11
N CYS A 174 -3.91 -3.60 49.54
CA CYS A 174 -3.40 -4.74 50.30
C CYS A 174 -2.42 -4.32 51.41
N TYR A 175 -1.58 -3.30 51.18
CA TYR A 175 -0.67 -2.77 52.20
C TYR A 175 -1.37 -2.01 53.34
N PHE A 176 -2.58 -1.49 53.11
CA PHE A 176 -3.34 -0.76 54.13
C PHE A 176 -4.21 -1.66 55.01
N ASP A 177 -4.62 -2.84 54.51
CA ASP A 177 -5.41 -3.81 55.27
C ASP A 177 -4.57 -4.62 56.30
N GLU A 178 -3.24 -4.48 56.30
CA GLU A 178 -2.31 -5.13 57.24
C GLU A 178 -1.82 -4.22 58.39
N LEU A 179 -2.33 -2.99 58.51
CA LEU A 179 -2.04 -2.01 59.58
C LEU A 179 -3.22 -1.83 60.53
#